data_AF-A0A843KGW3-F1
#
_entry.id   AF-A0A843KGW3-F1
#
_cell.length_a   1.000
_cell.length_b   1.000
_cell.length_c   1.000
_cell.angle_alpha   90.00
_cell.angle_beta   90.00
_cell.angle_gamma   90.00
#
_symmetry.space_group_name_H-M   'P 1'
#
loop_
_entity.id
_entity.type
_entity.pdbx_description
1 polymer ?
#
loop_
_entity_poly.entity_id
_entity_poly.type
_entity_poly.pdbx_seq_one_letter_code
_entity_poly.pdbx_strand_id
1 'polypeptide(L)'
;MPNAKSPWLAVILNLLIPGLGHIYLGLIKRGIVLFFLTAAVAAISSGMGWIVGVIICSYDAYQIAKGRPAPFDFLEKYIGE
;
A
#
# COMPACT_ATOMS: atom_id res chain seq x y z
N MET A 1 10.44 -2.37 14.80
CA MET A 1 8.99 -2.62 14.91
C MET A 1 8.25 -1.35 14.52
N PRO A 2 7.25 -1.38 13.63
CA PRO A 2 6.47 -0.18 13.29
C PRO A 2 5.51 0.17 14.45
N ASN A 3 6.04 0.51 15.62
CA ASN A 3 5.28 0.62 16.87
C ASN A 3 4.97 2.07 17.29
N ALA A 4 5.04 3.03 16.37
CA ALA A 4 4.66 4.43 16.67
C ALA A 4 3.84 5.10 15.56
N LYS A 5 3.49 4.38 14.49
CA LYS A 5 2.81 4.96 13.34
C LYS A 5 1.35 4.54 13.32
N SER A 6 0.46 5.52 13.28
CA SER A 6 -0.98 5.31 13.33
C SER A 6 -1.48 4.54 12.09
N PRO A 7 -2.13 3.37 12.26
CA PRO A 7 -2.68 2.58 11.16
C PRO A 7 -3.69 3.37 10.32
N TRP A 8 -4.50 4.18 11.01
CA TRP A 8 -5.49 5.03 10.38
C TRP A 8 -4.88 6.12 9.50
N LEU A 9 -3.70 6.65 9.88
CA LEU A 9 -3.02 7.63 9.05
C LEU A 9 -2.43 6.99 7.79
N ALA A 10 -1.90 5.76 7.89
CA ALA A 10 -1.46 5.00 6.72
C ALA A 10 -2.60 4.75 5.72
N VAL A 11 -3.81 4.44 6.22
CA VAL A 11 -5.01 4.29 5.39
C VAL A 11 -5.41 5.60 4.72
N ILE A 12 -5.47 6.71 5.48
CA ILE A 12 -5.81 8.03 4.93
C ILE A 12 -4.82 8.46 3.85
N LEU A 13 -3.52 8.20 4.07
CA LEU A 13 -2.48 8.49 3.08
C LEU A 13 -2.66 7.68 1.80
N ASN A 14 -3.01 6.40 1.90
CA ASN A 14 -3.32 5.57 0.72
C ASN A 14 -4.60 5.99 -0.01
N LEU A 15 -5.55 6.59 0.70
CA LEU A 15 -6.78 7.14 0.12
C LEU A 15 -6.53 8.40 -0.73
N LEU A 16 -5.54 9.21 -0.35
CA LEU A 16 -5.10 10.36 -1.14
C LEU A 16 -4.27 9.92 -2.34
N ILE A 17 -3.24 9.11 -2.09
CA ILE A 17 -2.32 8.60 -3.12
C ILE A 17 -1.97 7.15 -2.77
N PRO A 18 -2.34 6.16 -3.60
CA PRO A 18 -2.03 4.77 -3.33
C PRO A 18 -0.50 4.58 -3.25
N GLY A 19 0.00 3.95 -2.19
CA GLY A 19 1.43 3.77 -1.93
C GLY A 19 2.03 4.74 -0.91
N LEU A 20 1.38 5.88 -0.62
CA LEU A 20 1.86 6.81 0.41
C LEU A 20 1.75 6.23 1.82
N GLY A 21 0.73 5.38 2.08
CA GLY A 21 0.57 4.69 3.37
C GLY A 21 1.74 3.75 3.68
N HIS A 22 2.27 3.08 2.66
CA HIS A 22 3.44 2.20 2.77
C HIS A 22 4.74 2.98 2.98
N ILE A 23 4.92 4.10 2.27
CA ILE A 23 6.04 5.03 2.47
C ILE A 23 6.00 5.57 3.91
N TYR A 24 4.82 5.94 4.41
CA TYR A 24 4.65 6.38 5.79
C TYR A 24 5.08 5.31 6.77
N LEU A 25 4.79 4.03 6.53
CA LEU A 25 5.24 2.93 7.38
C LEU A 25 6.75 2.65 7.29
N GLY A 26 7.46 3.25 6.33
CA GLY A 26 8.90 3.09 6.10
C GLY A 26 9.23 2.11 4.97
N LEU A 27 8.21 1.61 4.26
CA LEU A 27 8.33 0.64 3.17
C LEU A 27 8.29 1.38 1.84
N ILE A 28 9.37 2.10 1.52
CA ILE A 28 9.42 3.01 0.38
C ILE A 28 9.32 2.23 -0.93
N LYS A 29 10.06 1.11 -1.07
CA LYS A 29 10.03 0.32 -2.30
C LYS A 29 8.66 -0.32 -2.51
N ARG A 30 8.06 -0.87 -1.45
CA ARG A 30 6.68 -1.41 -1.52
C ARG A 30 5.69 -0.33 -1.95
N GLY A 31 5.77 0.87 -1.37
CA GLY A 31 4.89 2.00 -1.73
C GLY A 31 5.00 2.41 -3.20
N ILE A 32 6.22 2.51 -3.73
CA ILE A 32 6.45 2.84 -5.14
C ILE A 32 5.90 1.75 -6.07
N VAL A 33 6.19 0.47 -5.78
CA VAL A 33 5.70 -0.66 -6.59
C VAL A 33 4.18 -0.70 -6.60
N LEU A 34 3.53 -0.53 -5.45
CA LEU A 34 2.07 -0.54 -5.34
C LEU A 34 1.41 0.67 -5.99
N PHE A 35 2.06 1.83 -5.99
CA PHE A 35 1.60 3.00 -6.73
C PHE A 35 1.57 2.71 -8.24
N PHE A 36 2.67 2.23 -8.82
CA PHE A 36 2.74 1.91 -10.25
C PHE A 36 1.80 0.76 -10.64
N LEU A 37 1.70 -0.26 -9.81
CA LEU A 37 0.76 -1.37 -10.02
C LEU A 37 -0.68 -0.86 -10.03
N THR A 38 -1.07 -0.05 -9.05
CA THR A 38 -2.40 0.53 -8.96
C THR A 38 -2.70 1.47 -10.13
N ALA A 39 -1.74 2.32 -10.51
CA ALA A 39 -1.86 3.22 -11.65
C ALA A 39 -2.01 2.46 -12.98
N ALA A 40 -1.24 1.39 -13.19
CA ALA A 40 -1.34 0.54 -14.37
C ALA A 40 -2.72 -0.14 -14.45
N VAL A 41 -3.18 -0.74 -13.35
CA VAL A 41 -4.51 -1.38 -13.26
C VAL A 41 -5.61 -0.36 -13.52
N ALA A 42 -5.50 0.85 -12.97
CA ALA A 42 -6.44 1.94 -13.22
C ALA A 42 -6.47 2.36 -14.70
N ALA A 43 -5.31 2.46 -15.36
CA ALA A 43 -5.23 2.83 -16.77
C ALA A 43 -5.90 1.80 -17.69
N ILE A 44 -5.75 0.51 -17.40
CA ILE A 44 -6.33 -0.58 -18.22
C ILE A 44 -7.84 -0.72 -17.99
N SER A 45 -8.33 -0.33 -16.82
CA SER A 45 -9.73 -0.47 -16.40
C SER A 45 -10.57 0.81 -16.55
N SER A 46 -10.10 1.79 -17.32
CA SER A 46 -10.75 3.09 -17.51
C SER A 46 -11.03 3.84 -16.19
N GLY A 47 -10.16 3.67 -15.19
CA GLY A 47 -10.25 4.31 -13.87
C GLY A 47 -10.93 3.48 -12.78
N MET A 48 -11.68 2.41 -13.11
CA MET A 48 -12.40 1.59 -12.12
C MET A 48 -11.44 0.87 -11.15
N GLY A 49 -10.28 0.46 -11.67
CA GLY A 49 -9.23 -0.23 -10.92
C GLY A 49 -8.51 0.64 -9.90
N TRP A 50 -8.66 1.97 -9.98
CA TRP A 50 -8.13 2.89 -8.98
C TRP A 50 -8.80 2.67 -7.62
N ILE A 51 -10.14 2.56 -7.59
CA ILE A 51 -10.91 2.39 -6.37
C ILE A 51 -10.54 1.06 -5.69
N VAL A 52 -10.48 -0.02 -6.49
CA VAL A 52 -10.11 -1.34 -6.00
C VAL A 52 -8.67 -1.34 -5.48
N GLY A 53 -7.73 -0.76 -6.22
CA GLY A 53 -6.33 -0.68 -5.82
C GLY A 53 -6.12 0.14 -4.54
N VAL A 54 -6.83 1.26 -4.37
CA VAL A 54 -6.80 2.06 -3.14
C VAL A 54 -7.34 1.28 -1.95
N ILE A 55 -8.44 0.54 -2.10
CA ILE A 55 -9.00 -0.28 -1.02
C ILE A 55 -8.01 -1.39 -0.61
N ILE A 56 -7.44 -2.11 -1.58
CA ILE A 56 -6.49 -3.20 -1.30
C ILE A 56 -5.21 -2.63 -0.69
N CYS A 57 -4.66 -1.54 -1.22
CA CYS A 57 -3.48 -0.88 -0.64
C CYS A 57 -3.74 -0.38 0.77
N SER A 58 -4.92 0.20 1.03
CA SER A 58 -5.32 0.66 2.36
C SER A 58 -5.42 -0.50 3.35
N TYR A 59 -6.01 -1.63 2.93
CA TYR A 59 -6.09 -2.84 3.74
C TYR A 59 -4.71 -3.42 4.05
N ASP A 60 -3.83 -3.48 3.06
CA ASP A 60 -2.46 -3.95 3.21
C ASP A 60 -1.65 -3.07 4.18
N ALA A 61 -1.70 -1.74 4.01
CA ALA A 61 -1.05 -0.79 4.93
C ALA A 61 -1.60 -0.91 6.36
N TYR A 62 -2.90 -1.15 6.53
CA TYR A 62 -3.51 -1.36 7.84
C TYR A 62 -3.02 -2.65 8.52
N GLN A 63 -2.87 -3.74 7.75
CA GLN A 63 -2.36 -5.02 8.24
C GLN A 63 -0.90 -4.90 8.67
N ILE A 64 -0.06 -4.24 7.84
CA ILE A 64 1.36 -3.96 8.16
C ILE A 64 1.48 -3.12 9.42
N ALA A 65 0.65 -2.08 9.57
CA ALA A 65 0.64 -1.24 10.77
C ALA A 65 0.24 -2.00 12.04
N LYS A 66 -0.51 -3.11 11.91
CA LYS A 66 -0.86 -4.02 13.01
C LYS A 66 0.10 -5.19 13.18
N GLY A 67 1.16 -5.29 12.37
CA GLY A 67 2.09 -6.43 12.37
C GLY A 67 1.43 -7.75 11.98
N ARG A 68 0.37 -7.70 11.15
CA ARG A 68 -0.33 -8.87 10.61
C ARG A 68 0.18 -9.17 9.20
N PRO A 69 0.07 -10.43 8.74
CA PRO A 69 0.44 -10.78 7.37
C PRO A 69 -0.41 -9.98 6.38
N ALA A 70 0.26 -9.36 5.42
CA ALA A 70 -0.34 -8.47 4.44
C ALA A 70 -0.42 -9.17 3.07
N PRO A 71 -1.46 -8.90 2.26
CA PRO A 71 -1.63 -9.55 0.95
C PRO A 71 -0.42 -9.35 0.01
N PHE A 72 0.34 -8.25 0.17
CA PHE A 72 1.53 -7.96 -0.64
C PHE A 72 2.86 -8.32 0.02
N ASP A 73 2.87 -9.11 1.12
CA ASP A 73 4.13 -9.52 1.76
C ASP A 73 5.04 -10.33 0.84
N PHE A 74 4.49 -11.02 -0.16
CA PHE A 74 5.32 -11.72 -1.15
C PHE A 74 6.27 -10.78 -1.91
N LEU A 75 5.97 -9.48 -1.99
CA LEU A 75 6.82 -8.49 -2.65
C LEU A 75 8.16 -8.35 -1.92
N GLU A 76 8.21 -8.50 -0.60
CA GLU A 76 9.47 -8.43 0.19
C GLU A 76 10.56 -9.34 -0.38
N LYS A 77 10.17 -10.53 -0.86
CA LYS A 77 11.08 -11.47 -1.51
C LYS A 77 11.74 -10.90 -2.77
N TYR A 78 11.09 -9.99 -3.47
CA TYR A 78 11.55 -9.40 -4.74
C TYR A 78 12.20 -8.03 -4.57
N ILE A 79 11.75 -7.22 -3.61
CA ILE A 79 12.24 -5.84 -3.38
C ILE A 79 13.24 -5.72 -2.22
N GLY A 80 13.37 -6.76 -1.39
CA GLY A 80 14.32 -6.81 -0.27
C GLY A 80 14.03 -5.76 0.80
N GLU A 81 12.75 -5.63 1.18
CA GLU A 81 12.24 -4.74 2.26
C GLU A 81 11.20 -5.42 3.13
#